data_AF-A0A4R2C9X6-F1
#
_entry.id   AF-A0A4R2C9X6-F1
#
_cell.length_a   1.000
_cell.length_b   1.000
_cell.length_c   1.000
_cell.angle_alpha   90.00
_cell.angle_beta   90.00
_cell.angle_gamma   90.00
#
_symmetry.space_group_name_H-M   'P 1'
#
loop_
_entity.id
_entity.type
_entity.pdbx_description
1 polymer ?
#
loop_
_entity_poly.entity_id
_entity_poly.type
_entity_poly.pdbx_seq_one_letter_code
_entity_poly.pdbx_strand_id
1 'polypeptide(L)'
;MVLRIALVTKPGFLEPGFGLVSYQRLPPGTGVRRSFHHGDFTERRMLNEFKEFIARGNVMDLAVGVIIGAAFTKIVTSVVDDLVMPVVGAITGGGFDFSNYFLPLSANVTAPTLAAARQQGAVFAYGSFVTVLINFLILAWIIFLLVKGVNRIRASVEREKAPEPAAPPPEDVRLLSEIRDILKQRA
;
A
#
# COMPACT_ATOMS: atom_id res chain seq x y z
N MET A 1 59.98 1.28 13.98
CA MET A 1 59.49 0.44 12.86
C MET A 1 58.03 0.13 13.13
N VAL A 2 57.17 0.19 12.11
CA VAL A 2 55.71 -0.06 12.12
C VAL A 2 54.87 1.10 12.68
N LEU A 3 53.85 1.68 12.04
CA LEU A 3 53.42 1.74 10.64
C LEU A 3 52.46 2.93 10.58
N ARG A 4 52.67 3.86 9.64
CA ARG A 4 51.69 4.91 9.31
C ARG A 4 50.51 4.25 8.60
N ILE A 5 49.29 4.40 9.13
CA ILE A 5 48.07 4.27 8.33
C ILE A 5 47.36 5.62 8.41
N ALA A 6 47.71 6.49 7.46
CA ALA A 6 46.86 7.58 7.07
C ALA A 6 45.84 7.02 6.07
N LEU A 7 44.58 6.89 6.48
CA LEU A 7 43.46 6.71 5.56
C LEU A 7 42.53 7.90 5.71
N VAL A 8 42.78 8.85 4.81
CA VAL A 8 41.82 9.74 4.14
C VAL A 8 40.36 9.43 4.48
N THR A 9 39.71 10.33 5.23
CA THR A 9 38.26 10.52 5.12
C THR A 9 37.93 12.02 5.25
N LYS A 10 37.21 12.47 4.21
CA LYS A 10 36.70 13.79 3.85
C LYS A 10 36.46 14.83 4.98
N PRO A 11 36.78 16.12 4.75
CA PRO A 11 36.27 17.21 5.58
C PRO A 11 34.80 17.47 5.22
N GLY A 12 33.89 17.32 6.18
CA GLY A 12 32.49 17.73 5.98
C GLY A 12 31.41 16.90 6.67
N PHE A 13 31.74 15.94 7.54
CA PHE A 13 30.73 15.25 8.34
C PHE A 13 30.73 15.81 9.77
N LEU A 14 29.76 16.68 10.03
CA LEU A 14 29.40 17.17 11.36
C LEU A 14 28.67 16.03 12.10
N GLU A 15 29.40 15.25 12.90
CA GLU A 15 28.80 14.29 13.83
C GLU A 15 28.22 15.05 15.03
N PRO A 16 26.92 14.89 15.35
CA PRO A 16 26.33 15.45 16.56
C PRO A 16 26.65 14.51 17.73
N GLY A 17 27.44 14.96 18.70
CA GLY A 17 27.54 14.27 19.99
C GLY A 17 28.93 14.08 20.61
N PHE A 18 29.94 14.89 20.26
CA PHE A 18 31.21 14.86 20.99
C PHE A 18 31.15 15.72 22.26
N GLY A 19 30.67 15.10 23.34
CA GLY A 19 30.87 15.60 24.70
C GLY A 19 32.38 15.71 24.98
N LEU A 20 32.80 16.85 25.53
CA LEU A 20 34.18 17.12 25.90
C LEU A 20 34.64 16.10 26.96
N VAL A 21 35.42 15.10 26.56
CA VAL A 21 36.01 14.13 27.48
C VAL A 21 37.17 14.82 28.20
N SER A 22 36.88 15.43 29.36
CA SER A 22 37.91 15.90 30.28
C SER A 22 38.66 14.71 30.85
N TYR A 23 39.94 14.56 30.48
CA TYR A 23 40.83 13.53 31.02
C TYR A 23 41.23 13.88 32.47
N GLN A 24 40.39 13.54 33.44
CA GLN A 24 40.80 13.49 34.84
C GLN A 24 41.64 12.20 35.03
N ARG A 25 42.93 12.35 35.32
CA ARG A 25 43.84 11.23 35.54
C ARG A 25 43.42 10.47 36.81
N LEU A 26 42.79 9.30 36.65
CA LEU A 26 42.38 8.44 37.77
C LEU A 26 43.62 7.94 38.55
N PRO A 27 43.58 7.90 39.89
CA PRO A 27 44.69 7.40 40.70
C PRO A 27 44.85 5.86 40.54
N PRO A 28 46.09 5.35 40.58
CA PRO A 28 46.35 3.92 40.43
C PRO A 28 45.90 3.13 41.68
N GLY A 29 45.02 2.14 41.50
CA GLY A 29 44.63 1.20 42.57
C GLY A 29 43.13 0.87 42.65
N THR A 30 42.26 1.57 41.94
CA THR A 30 40.84 1.21 41.89
C THR A 30 40.61 0.11 40.86
N GLY A 31 40.44 -1.13 41.34
CA GLY A 31 39.99 -2.24 40.52
C GLY A 31 38.70 -1.86 39.80
N VAL A 32 38.75 -1.80 38.47
CA VAL A 32 37.57 -1.53 37.65
C VAL A 32 36.69 -2.77 37.72
N ARG A 33 35.76 -2.81 38.68
CA ARG A 33 34.59 -3.69 38.58
C ARG A 33 33.76 -3.15 37.42
N ARG A 34 34.04 -3.66 36.21
CA ARG A 34 33.15 -3.52 35.07
C ARG A 34 31.89 -4.31 35.40
N SER A 35 30.96 -3.70 36.12
CA SER A 35 29.57 -4.11 36.06
C SER A 35 29.13 -3.85 34.63
N PHE A 36 29.27 -4.86 33.78
CA PHE A 36 28.54 -4.93 32.53
C PHE A 36 27.07 -4.97 32.92
N HIS A 37 26.44 -3.80 33.01
CA HIS A 37 25.00 -3.72 32.86
C HIS A 37 24.76 -4.20 31.43
N HIS A 38 24.43 -5.49 31.28
CA HIS A 38 23.71 -5.92 30.10
C HIS A 38 22.41 -5.14 30.18
N GLY A 39 22.37 -3.97 29.54
CA GLY A 39 21.10 -3.39 29.18
C GLY A 39 20.38 -4.49 28.43
N ASP A 40 19.23 -4.88 28.94
CA ASP A 40 18.37 -5.89 28.34
C ASP A 40 17.94 -5.34 26.98
N PHE A 41 18.80 -5.48 25.97
CA PHE A 41 18.56 -4.92 24.67
C PHE A 41 17.47 -5.77 23.99
N THR A 42 16.24 -5.34 24.26
CA THR A 42 15.41 -4.76 23.21
C THR A 42 14.63 -5.73 22.33
N GLU A 43 14.11 -6.85 22.84
CA GLU A 43 12.93 -7.47 22.21
C GLU A 43 11.65 -6.74 22.62
N ARG A 44 11.40 -6.63 23.93
CA ARG A 44 10.23 -5.91 24.46
C ARG A 44 10.21 -4.45 24.01
N ARG A 45 11.37 -3.81 23.87
CA ARG A 45 11.47 -2.39 23.47
C ARG A 45 11.18 -2.19 21.98
N MET A 46 11.70 -3.03 21.08
CA MET A 46 11.33 -2.97 19.64
C MET A 46 9.85 -3.32 19.43
N LEU A 47 9.32 -4.32 20.14
CA LEU A 47 7.91 -4.69 20.05
C LEU A 47 6.99 -3.59 20.59
N ASN A 48 7.39 -2.89 21.66
CA ASN A 48 6.66 -1.73 22.18
C ASN A 48 6.72 -0.54 21.21
N GLU A 49 7.88 -0.24 20.62
CA GLU A 49 8.05 0.80 19.60
C GLU A 49 7.23 0.48 18.33
N PHE A 50 7.17 -0.80 17.94
CA PHE A 50 6.33 -1.27 16.83
C PHE A 50 4.83 -1.17 17.15
N LYS A 51 4.43 -1.53 18.37
CA LYS A 51 3.05 -1.37 18.85
C LYS A 51 2.65 0.11 18.86
N GLU A 52 3.51 1.01 19.33
CA GLU A 52 3.29 2.46 19.26
C GLU A 52 3.27 2.98 17.82
N PHE A 53 4.05 2.39 16.92
CA PHE A 53 4.02 2.73 15.50
C PHE A 53 2.69 2.36 14.83
N ILE A 54 2.16 1.15 15.06
CA ILE A 54 0.88 0.72 14.48
C ILE A 54 -0.30 1.40 15.18
N ALA A 55 -0.19 1.71 16.47
CA ALA A 55 -1.22 2.44 17.21
C ALA A 55 -1.46 3.86 16.68
N ARG A 56 -0.56 4.40 15.84
CA ARG A 56 -0.86 5.58 15.02
C ARG A 56 -1.92 5.20 13.98
N GLY A 57 -3.19 5.48 14.28
CA GLY A 57 -4.37 5.06 13.48
C GLY A 57 -4.24 5.25 11.97
N ASN A 58 -3.56 6.31 11.50
CA ASN A 58 -3.29 6.54 10.08
C ASN A 58 -2.54 5.40 9.37
N VAL A 59 -1.65 4.68 10.06
CA VAL A 59 -0.90 3.54 9.49
C VAL A 59 -1.78 2.30 9.41
N MET A 60 -2.60 2.06 10.44
CA MET A 60 -3.48 0.90 10.51
C MET A 60 -4.58 0.96 9.45
N ASP A 61 -5.22 2.12 9.27
CA ASP A 61 -6.26 2.31 8.27
C ASP A 61 -5.70 2.19 6.84
N LEU A 62 -4.49 2.71 6.60
CA LEU A 62 -3.79 2.54 5.33
C LEU A 62 -3.45 1.06 5.07
N ALA A 63 -2.92 0.36 6.07
CA ALA A 63 -2.56 -1.06 5.95
C ALA A 63 -3.79 -1.92 5.62
N VAL A 64 -4.90 -1.70 6.32
CA VAL A 64 -6.17 -2.39 6.06
C VAL A 64 -6.67 -2.07 4.64
N GLY A 65 -6.62 -0.81 4.21
CA GLY A 65 -7.00 -0.40 2.86
C GLY A 65 -6.21 -1.10 1.76
N VAL A 66 -4.89 -1.22 1.91
CA VAL A 66 -4.02 -1.90 0.92
C VAL A 66 -4.27 -3.40 0.88
N ILE A 67 -4.39 -4.05 2.04
CA ILE A 67 -4.64 -5.50 2.13
C ILE A 67 -5.99 -5.85 1.51
N ILE A 68 -7.04 -5.11 1.88
CA ILE A 68 -8.39 -5.30 1.34
C ILE A 68 -8.39 -5.00 -0.16
N GLY A 69 -7.72 -3.93 -0.62
CA GLY A 69 -7.63 -3.59 -2.04
C GLY A 69 -6.95 -4.67 -2.88
N ALA A 70 -5.86 -5.26 -2.38
CA ALA A 70 -5.16 -6.35 -3.04
C ALA A 70 -6.03 -7.64 -3.09
N ALA A 71 -6.69 -7.98 -1.98
CA ALA A 71 -7.59 -9.14 -1.93
C ALA A 71 -8.82 -8.95 -2.83
N PHE A 72 -9.42 -7.76 -2.81
CA PHE A 72 -10.58 -7.42 -3.63
C PHE A 72 -10.24 -7.53 -5.12
N THR A 73 -9.09 -7.02 -5.55
CA THR A 73 -8.65 -7.15 -6.96
C THR A 73 -8.63 -8.60 -7.42
N LYS A 74 -8.11 -9.53 -6.61
CA LYS A 74 -8.12 -10.97 -6.93
C LYS A 74 -9.52 -11.54 -7.08
N ILE A 75 -10.46 -11.14 -6.22
CA ILE A 75 -11.87 -11.56 -6.32
C ILE A 75 -12.46 -11.08 -7.63
N VAL A 76 -12.25 -9.81 -7.99
CA VAL A 76 -12.80 -9.29 -9.24
C VAL A 76 -12.16 -9.99 -10.46
N THR A 77 -10.84 -10.21 -10.44
CA THR A 77 -10.16 -10.97 -11.51
C THR A 77 -10.71 -12.39 -11.64
N SER A 78 -10.90 -13.12 -10.54
CA SER A 78 -11.49 -14.48 -10.58
C SER A 78 -12.93 -14.47 -11.11
N VAL A 79 -13.75 -13.47 -10.77
CA VAL A 79 -15.08 -13.35 -11.37
C VAL A 79 -15.00 -13.16 -12.89
N VAL A 80 -14.06 -12.35 -13.38
CA VAL A 80 -13.87 -12.17 -14.83
C VAL A 80 -13.39 -13.46 -15.49
N ASP A 81 -12.31 -14.03 -14.98
CA ASP A 81 -11.62 -15.15 -15.61
C ASP A 81 -12.39 -16.47 -15.48
N ASP A 82 -13.02 -16.73 -14.32
CA ASP A 82 -13.65 -18.01 -13.99
C ASP A 82 -15.17 -18.02 -14.24
N LEU A 83 -15.84 -16.87 -14.24
CA LEU A 83 -17.30 -16.80 -14.46
C LEU A 83 -17.65 -16.13 -15.78
N VAL A 84 -17.06 -14.98 -16.09
CA VAL A 84 -17.46 -14.19 -17.26
C VAL A 84 -16.89 -14.77 -18.54
N MET A 85 -15.59 -15.07 -18.57
CA MET A 85 -14.92 -15.60 -19.76
C MET A 85 -15.53 -16.93 -20.25
N PRO A 86 -15.86 -17.92 -19.39
CA PRO A 86 -16.52 -19.15 -19.84
C PRO A 86 -17.93 -18.90 -20.38
N VAL A 87 -18.71 -18.02 -19.74
CA VAL A 87 -20.08 -17.69 -20.19
C VAL A 87 -20.04 -16.95 -21.53
N VAL A 88 -19.17 -15.95 -21.67
CA VAL A 88 -18.97 -15.22 -22.93
C VAL A 88 -18.46 -16.15 -24.01
N GLY A 89 -17.50 -17.02 -23.70
CA GLY A 89 -16.95 -18.02 -24.63
C GLY A 89 -17.99 -19.03 -25.10
N ALA A 90 -18.88 -19.47 -24.22
CA ALA A 90 -19.98 -20.38 -24.55
C ALA A 90 -21.03 -19.71 -25.47
N ILE A 91 -21.35 -18.43 -25.23
CA ILE A 91 -22.33 -17.68 -26.04
C ILE A 91 -21.77 -17.32 -27.42
N THR A 92 -20.46 -17.03 -27.51
CA THR A 92 -19.80 -16.63 -28.76
C THR A 92 -19.27 -17.81 -29.60
N GLY A 93 -19.46 -19.06 -29.13
CA GLY A 93 -19.22 -20.27 -29.92
C GLY A 93 -17.76 -20.61 -30.21
N GLY A 94 -16.79 -20.00 -29.51
CA GLY A 94 -15.37 -20.20 -29.81
C GLY A 94 -14.36 -19.40 -28.98
N GLY A 95 -14.79 -18.78 -27.88
CA GLY A 95 -13.90 -18.03 -26.98
C GLY A 95 -13.59 -16.61 -27.46
N PHE A 96 -13.63 -15.65 -26.54
CA PHE A 96 -13.24 -14.26 -26.76
C PHE A 96 -11.73 -14.07 -26.55
N ASP A 97 -10.92 -15.01 -27.06
CA ASP A 97 -9.48 -14.99 -26.86
C ASP A 97 -8.73 -14.80 -28.18
N PHE A 98 -8.27 -13.58 -28.40
CA PHE A 98 -7.41 -13.23 -29.51
C PHE A 98 -5.92 -13.36 -29.16
N SER A 99 -5.54 -13.93 -28.01
CA SER A 99 -4.15 -13.91 -27.51
C SER A 99 -3.15 -14.55 -28.48
N ASN A 100 -3.58 -15.56 -29.22
CA ASN A 100 -2.75 -16.29 -30.18
C ASN A 100 -2.63 -15.62 -31.56
N TYR A 101 -3.25 -14.46 -31.78
CA TYR A 101 -3.04 -13.67 -32.99
C TYR A 101 -1.78 -12.83 -32.85
N PHE A 102 -0.75 -13.18 -33.62
CA PHE A 102 0.50 -12.46 -33.63
C PHE A 102 1.14 -12.44 -35.01
N LEU A 103 1.95 -11.41 -35.26
CA LEU A 103 2.77 -11.31 -36.46
C LEU A 103 4.23 -11.64 -36.09
N PRO A 104 4.81 -12.72 -36.61
CA PRO A 104 6.22 -13.01 -36.41
C PRO A 104 7.07 -11.96 -37.14
N LEU A 105 8.00 -11.32 -36.44
CA LEU A 105 8.91 -10.33 -37.01
C LEU A 105 10.25 -10.95 -37.45
N SER A 106 10.42 -12.26 -37.25
CA SER A 106 11.63 -13.02 -37.57
C SER A 106 11.25 -14.30 -38.33
N ALA A 107 12.04 -14.65 -39.34
CA ALA A 107 11.86 -15.88 -40.13
C ALA A 107 12.03 -17.17 -39.31
N ASN A 108 12.63 -17.08 -38.11
CA ASN A 108 12.83 -18.21 -37.21
C ASN A 108 11.61 -18.56 -36.35
N VAL A 109 10.51 -17.79 -36.45
CA VAL A 109 9.30 -18.00 -35.67
C VAL A 109 8.29 -18.80 -36.49
N THR A 110 8.22 -20.11 -36.23
CA THR A 110 7.29 -21.06 -36.88
C THR A 110 6.30 -21.69 -35.90
N ALA A 111 6.39 -21.33 -34.61
CA ALA A 111 5.48 -21.83 -33.59
C ALA A 111 4.01 -21.42 -33.83
N PRO A 112 3.04 -22.32 -33.56
CA PRO A 112 1.60 -22.03 -33.70
C PRO A 112 0.99 -21.26 -32.52
N THR A 113 1.71 -21.11 -31.40
CA THR A 113 1.22 -20.42 -30.20
C THR A 113 2.08 -19.21 -29.86
N LEU A 114 1.46 -18.18 -29.30
CA LEU A 114 2.16 -16.95 -28.90
C LEU A 114 3.32 -17.23 -27.95
N ALA A 115 3.12 -18.18 -27.02
CA ALA A 115 4.11 -18.53 -26.01
C ALA A 115 5.37 -19.14 -26.63
N ALA A 116 5.22 -20.08 -27.58
CA ALA A 116 6.35 -20.69 -28.26
C ALA A 116 6.98 -19.73 -29.28
N ALA A 117 6.18 -18.86 -29.90
CA ALA A 117 6.67 -17.86 -30.84
C ALA A 117 7.57 -16.81 -30.16
N ARG A 118 7.21 -16.37 -28.94
CA ARG A 118 8.02 -15.44 -28.13
C ARG A 118 9.38 -16.03 -27.71
N GLN A 119 9.50 -17.35 -27.60
CA GLN A 119 10.76 -18.01 -27.29
C GLN A 119 11.70 -18.10 -28.51
N GLN A 120 11.14 -18.07 -29.71
CA GLN A 120 11.88 -18.23 -30.98
C GLN A 120 12.36 -16.88 -31.56
N GLY A 121 11.74 -15.76 -31.16
CA GLY A 121 12.17 -14.44 -31.61
C GLY A 121 11.18 -13.33 -31.27
N ALA A 122 11.43 -12.15 -31.84
CA ALA A 122 10.55 -11.00 -31.69
C ALA A 122 9.20 -11.26 -32.41
N VAL A 123 8.11 -10.99 -31.70
CA VAL A 123 6.75 -11.27 -32.15
C VAL A 123 5.86 -10.07 -31.81
N PHE A 124 5.12 -9.58 -32.79
CA PHE A 124 4.14 -8.52 -32.61
C PHE A 124 2.79 -9.12 -32.19
N ALA A 125 2.55 -9.15 -30.88
CA ALA A 125 1.42 -9.79 -30.23
C ALA A 125 0.15 -8.92 -30.18
N TYR A 126 -0.34 -8.45 -31.34
CA TYR A 126 -1.49 -7.54 -31.39
C TYR A 126 -2.77 -8.16 -30.78
N GLY A 127 -2.96 -9.46 -30.97
CA GLY A 127 -4.11 -10.18 -30.44
C GLY A 127 -4.12 -10.24 -28.91
N SER A 128 -2.95 -10.47 -28.29
CA SER A 128 -2.80 -10.42 -26.83
C SER A 128 -3.12 -9.04 -26.25
N PHE A 129 -2.72 -7.97 -26.95
CA PHE A 129 -3.08 -6.60 -26.52
C PHE A 129 -4.59 -6.36 -26.58
N VAL A 130 -5.24 -6.79 -27.67
CA VAL A 130 -6.70 -6.67 -27.85
C VAL A 130 -7.46 -7.48 -26.79
N THR A 131 -7.03 -8.72 -26.50
CA THR A 131 -7.61 -9.51 -25.39
C THR A 131 -7.50 -8.78 -24.06
N VAL A 132 -6.32 -8.25 -23.71
CA VAL A 132 -6.13 -7.49 -22.45
C VAL A 132 -7.00 -6.24 -22.41
N LEU A 133 -7.13 -5.52 -23.51
CA LEU A 133 -7.98 -4.33 -23.61
C LEU A 133 -9.45 -4.67 -23.37
N ILE A 134 -9.94 -5.75 -23.99
CA ILE A 134 -11.32 -6.23 -23.77
C ILE A 134 -11.53 -6.66 -22.32
N ASN A 135 -10.60 -7.44 -21.75
CA ASN A 135 -10.69 -7.89 -20.37
C ASN A 135 -10.74 -6.70 -19.41
N PHE A 136 -9.97 -5.64 -19.68
CA PHE A 136 -10.04 -4.41 -18.92
C PHE A 136 -11.40 -3.72 -19.02
N LEU A 137 -12.02 -3.67 -20.21
CA LEU A 137 -13.37 -3.10 -20.38
C LEU A 137 -14.44 -3.91 -19.63
N ILE A 138 -14.36 -5.23 -19.68
CA ILE A 138 -15.25 -6.14 -18.92
C ILE A 138 -15.06 -5.92 -17.41
N LEU A 139 -13.80 -5.87 -16.95
CA LEU A 139 -13.45 -5.62 -15.55
C LEU A 139 -14.01 -4.27 -15.06
N ALA A 140 -13.79 -3.21 -15.85
CA ALA A 140 -14.32 -1.88 -15.55
C ALA A 140 -15.85 -1.88 -15.46
N TRP A 141 -16.52 -2.60 -16.37
CA TRP A 141 -17.97 -2.75 -16.36
C TRP A 141 -18.48 -3.45 -15.09
N ILE A 142 -17.81 -4.52 -14.65
CA ILE A 142 -18.18 -5.26 -13.43
C ILE A 142 -17.95 -4.41 -12.19
N ILE A 143 -16.81 -3.73 -12.10
CA ILE A 143 -16.53 -2.81 -10.98
C ILE A 143 -17.59 -1.71 -10.92
N PHE A 144 -17.97 -1.15 -12.07
CA PHE A 144 -19.06 -0.17 -12.14
C PHE A 144 -20.39 -0.72 -11.61
N LEU A 145 -20.76 -1.95 -11.98
CA LEU A 145 -21.97 -2.61 -11.48
C LEU A 145 -21.91 -2.84 -9.96
N LEU A 146 -20.76 -3.26 -9.42
CA LEU A 146 -20.57 -3.45 -7.98
C LEU A 146 -20.68 -2.13 -7.22
N VAL A 147 -20.01 -1.07 -7.68
CA VAL A 147 -20.09 0.26 -7.06
C VAL A 147 -21.53 0.79 -7.12
N LYS A 148 -22.22 0.62 -8.25
CA LYS A 148 -23.64 0.98 -8.39
C LYS A 148 -24.51 0.19 -7.42
N GLY A 149 -24.23 -1.10 -7.21
CA GLY A 149 -24.92 -1.95 -6.24
C GLY A 149 -24.74 -1.45 -4.81
N VAL A 150 -23.50 -1.19 -4.40
CA VAL A 150 -23.18 -0.64 -3.07
C VAL A 150 -23.82 0.74 -2.87
N ASN A 151 -23.75 1.62 -3.87
CA ASN A 151 -24.38 2.94 -3.80
C ASN A 151 -25.91 2.84 -3.68
N ARG A 152 -26.53 1.87 -4.36
CA ARG A 152 -27.97 1.60 -4.24
C ARG A 152 -28.35 1.13 -2.83
N ILE A 153 -27.56 0.22 -2.24
CA ILE A 153 -27.78 -0.29 -0.89
C ILE A 153 -27.59 0.82 0.15
N ARG A 154 -26.52 1.62 0.03
CA ARG A 154 -26.31 2.78 0.91
C ARG A 154 -27.49 3.76 0.83
N ALA A 155 -27.93 4.09 -0.38
CA ALA A 155 -29.07 4.97 -0.59
C ALA A 155 -30.42 4.39 -0.10
N SER A 156 -30.54 3.07 0.07
CA SER A 156 -31.72 2.46 0.73
C SER A 156 -31.60 2.49 2.24
N VAL A 157 -30.43 2.18 2.81
CA VAL A 157 -30.20 2.24 4.27
C VAL A 157 -30.39 3.68 4.80
N GLU A 158 -29.95 4.66 4.04
CA GLU A 158 -30.05 6.09 4.39
C GLU A 158 -31.48 6.64 4.22
N ARG A 159 -32.31 6.00 3.39
CA ARG A 159 -33.75 6.30 3.28
C ARG A 159 -34.58 5.61 4.36
N GLU A 160 -34.13 4.47 4.86
CA GLU A 160 -34.80 3.69 5.91
C GLU A 160 -34.48 4.22 7.31
N LYS A 161 -33.34 4.90 7.48
CA LYS A 161 -33.18 5.91 8.53
C LYS A 161 -34.12 7.09 8.27
N ALA A 162 -35.39 6.93 8.66
CA ALA A 162 -36.23 8.06 9.02
C ALA A 162 -35.42 9.01 9.93
N PRO A 163 -35.63 10.33 9.88
CA PRO A 163 -34.80 11.26 10.64
C PRO A 163 -34.92 10.91 12.13
N GLU A 164 -33.91 10.24 12.66
CA GLU A 164 -33.67 10.23 14.09
C GLU A 164 -33.62 11.71 14.50
N PRO A 165 -34.33 12.12 15.57
CA PRO A 165 -34.26 13.48 16.06
C PRO A 165 -32.78 13.81 16.16
N ALA A 166 -32.35 14.85 15.42
CA ALA A 166 -30.95 15.17 15.23
C ALA A 166 -30.24 15.06 16.58
N ALA A 167 -29.26 14.14 16.67
CA ALA A 167 -28.41 14.07 17.84
C ALA A 167 -27.93 15.50 18.12
N PRO A 168 -28.01 15.97 19.38
CA PRO A 168 -27.64 17.33 19.70
C PRO A 168 -26.24 17.58 19.11
N PRO A 169 -26.04 18.74 18.45
CA PRO A 169 -24.79 19.01 17.77
C PRO A 169 -23.62 18.75 18.73
N PRO A 170 -22.47 18.26 18.22
CA PRO A 170 -21.27 18.05 19.03
C PRO A 170 -21.04 19.25 19.95
N GLU A 171 -20.64 19.03 21.21
CA GLU A 171 -20.52 20.11 22.19
C GLU A 171 -19.69 21.28 21.65
N ASP A 172 -18.63 21.00 20.90
CA ASP A 172 -17.81 22.02 20.25
C ASP A 172 -18.61 22.90 19.28
N VAL A 173 -19.49 22.31 18.47
CA VAL A 173 -20.34 23.06 17.52
C VAL A 173 -21.38 23.89 18.28
N ARG A 174 -21.90 23.39 19.40
CA ARG A 174 -22.79 24.15 20.28
C ARG A 174 -22.08 25.32 20.94
N LEU A 175 -20.91 25.08 21.53
CA LEU A 175 -20.08 26.10 22.17
C LEU A 175 -19.69 27.19 21.16
N LEU A 176 -19.29 26.83 19.95
CA LEU A 176 -18.98 27.79 18.89
C LEU A 176 -20.20 28.61 18.46
N SER A 177 -21.39 28.00 18.45
CA SER A 177 -22.65 28.71 18.15
C SER A 177 -22.99 29.71 19.25
N GLU A 178 -22.88 29.30 20.51
CA GLU A 178 -23.10 30.14 21.69
C GLU A 178 -22.10 31.30 21.73
N ILE A 179 -20.81 31.04 21.48
CA ILE A 179 -19.77 32.07 21.40
C ILE A 179 -20.09 33.08 20.28
N ARG A 180 -20.48 32.61 19.08
CA ARG A 180 -20.86 33.50 17.97
C ARG A 180 -22.01 34.43 18.36
N ASP A 181 -23.01 33.89 19.05
CA ASP A 181 -24.21 34.64 19.41
C ASP A 181 -23.91 35.66 20.54
N ILE A 182 -23.05 35.30 21.50
CA ILE A 182 -22.54 36.22 22.53
C ILE A 182 -21.71 37.35 21.90
N LEU A 183 -20.89 37.06 20.90
CA LEU A 183 -20.11 38.08 20.19
C LEU A 183 -21.01 39.02 19.38
N LYS A 184 -22.06 38.50 18.74
CA LYS A 184 -23.08 39.31 18.05
C LYS A 184 -23.85 40.24 18.98
N GLN A 185 -24.09 39.84 20.23
CA GLN A 185 -24.75 40.68 21.23
C GLN A 185 -23.84 41.80 21.78
N ARG A 186 -22.51 41.69 21.62
CA ARG A 186 -21.53 42.67 22.10
C ARG A 186 -21.02 43.61 21.00
N ALA A 187 -21.35 43.35 19.74
CA ALA A 187 -21.07 44.20 18.59
C ALA A 187 -22.24 45.14 18.31
#